data_AF-A0A7C3GHE5-F1
#
_entry.id   AF-A0A7C3GHE5-F1
#
_cell.length_a   1.000
_cell.length_b   1.000
_cell.length_c   1.000
_cell.angle_alpha   90.00
_cell.angle_beta   90.00
_cell.angle_gamma   90.00
#
_symmetry.space_group_name_H-M   'P 1'
#
loop_
_entity.id
_entity.type
_entity.pdbx_description
1 polymer ?
#
loop_
_entity_poly.entity_id
_entity_poly.type
_entity_poly.pdbx_seq_one_letter_code
_entity_poly.pdbx_strand_id
1 'polypeptide(L)'
;MDPERRLALCPGPGRKGRALPSGTGLFSGKPMRSRGFTLIELAIILVILGVLVGLGAGVVGLLIQRVHYNQTRERLEANVEAVVGRAELNRGCIPAVDDPSTPYGYCSSLLRNRTDAWRKDFLCLVADEIANYTASCSICARRTTSLTVVDEMDNATHPDIAVVLVSAGPNRNLQTAIQNTSTNTTVYIPLPGTPNFDNYTSSEDPLRPQSYDDLVRYVSLSELKGKLRCVYSEENLRILNHELPYGFVGSAYQARVYARGGVPYPSDGKYRWCVEDPDNATDAGLNFLCDTGNPLSGNCSSTPETDWPRCDQLLVNGTPSASGNFELTFWVRDNNDPSGGEDNIASRTLVLTINPATAGGGGGVCAYGSPITLVNRGGNRYLRVGNIWGGWCSTIFSSCIAFHSVTVTSNQCLRVYQDSSCRSLERILFYDNLYSADTSRDCVVSYVNGTLQD
;
A
#
# COMPACT_ATOMS: atom_id res chain seq x y z
N MET A 1 22.90 41.33 17.91
CA MET A 1 22.46 41.06 19.30
C MET A 1 21.51 39.88 19.22
N ASP A 2 21.81 38.64 19.55
CA ASP A 2 22.98 37.96 20.11
C ASP A 2 22.81 36.47 19.70
N PRO A 3 23.85 35.73 19.30
CA PRO A 3 23.75 34.34 18.82
C PRO A 3 24.13 33.32 19.91
N GLU A 4 24.17 32.04 19.54
CA GLU A 4 24.66 30.86 20.28
C GLU A 4 23.69 30.13 21.22
N ARG A 5 23.11 29.03 20.71
CA ARG A 5 22.80 27.85 21.52
C ARG A 5 23.79 26.75 21.19
N ARG A 6 24.70 26.53 22.13
CA ARG A 6 25.71 25.48 22.17
C ARG A 6 25.05 24.13 22.48
N LEU A 7 25.32 23.13 21.63
CA LEU A 7 25.02 21.73 21.89
C LEU A 7 26.20 21.06 22.60
N ALA A 8 25.87 20.35 23.67
CA ALA A 8 26.77 19.71 24.60
C ALA A 8 27.57 18.57 23.97
N LEU A 9 28.89 18.64 24.07
CA LEU A 9 29.82 17.53 23.84
C LEU A 9 29.88 16.65 25.09
N CYS A 10 29.60 15.36 24.92
CA CYS A 10 29.83 14.33 25.93
C CYS A 10 31.33 14.20 26.25
N PRO A 11 31.73 14.04 27.53
CA PRO A 11 33.13 13.82 27.90
C PRO A 11 33.50 12.34 27.68
N GLY A 12 34.42 12.08 26.76
CA GLY A 12 35.06 10.78 26.59
C GLY A 12 36.06 10.48 27.73
N PRO A 13 36.29 9.20 28.05
CA PRO A 13 36.95 8.76 29.28
C PRO A 13 38.47 8.98 29.28
N GLY A 14 39.00 9.13 30.50
CA GLY A 14 40.33 9.67 30.80
C GLY A 14 41.50 8.89 30.20
N ARG A 15 42.40 9.65 29.55
CA ARG A 15 43.78 9.23 29.31
C ARG A 15 44.48 9.03 30.65
N LYS A 16 44.76 7.78 31.01
CA LYS A 16 45.76 7.44 32.02
C LYS A 16 47.13 7.90 31.50
N GLY A 17 47.67 8.95 32.09
CA GLY A 17 49.07 9.33 31.97
C GLY A 17 49.95 8.18 32.47
N ARG A 18 50.69 7.55 31.56
CA ARG A 18 51.81 6.69 31.91
C ARG A 18 53.02 7.59 32.11
N ALA A 19 53.43 7.73 33.37
CA ALA A 19 54.70 8.31 33.75
C ALA A 19 55.84 7.55 33.04
N LEU A 20 56.65 8.29 32.29
CA LEU A 20 57.96 7.84 31.81
C LEU A 20 58.90 7.73 33.02
N PRO A 21 59.62 6.62 33.21
CA PRO A 21 60.68 6.56 34.19
C PRO A 21 61.84 7.46 33.75
N SER A 22 62.12 8.46 34.60
CA SER A 22 63.40 9.17 34.66
C SER A 22 64.51 8.16 34.95
N GLY A 23 65.20 7.73 33.90
CA GLY A 23 66.39 6.91 33.96
C GLY A 23 67.58 7.69 33.44
N THR A 24 68.18 8.50 34.32
CA THR A 24 69.51 9.10 34.14
C THR A 24 70.57 8.00 34.21
N GLY A 25 70.74 7.29 33.09
CA GLY A 25 71.86 6.38 32.85
C GLY A 25 72.93 7.06 32.01
N LEU A 26 74.00 7.45 32.67
CA LEU A 26 75.23 8.02 32.11
C LEU A 26 75.84 7.04 31.07
N PHE A 27 75.49 7.17 29.79
CA PHE A 27 76.23 6.50 28.72
C PHE A 27 77.51 7.29 28.45
N SER A 28 78.58 6.84 29.07
CA SER A 28 79.96 7.15 28.72
C SER A 28 80.14 6.98 27.21
N GLY A 29 80.29 8.11 26.51
CA GLY A 29 80.55 8.16 25.08
C GLY A 29 81.88 7.49 24.77
N LYS A 30 81.82 6.21 24.39
CA LYS A 30 82.90 5.56 23.65
C LYS A 30 82.99 6.30 22.31
N PRO A 31 84.13 6.90 21.93
CA PRO A 31 84.23 7.60 20.66
C PRO A 31 83.91 6.62 19.53
N MET A 32 82.76 6.80 18.86
CA MET A 32 82.44 6.08 17.64
C MET A 32 83.45 6.53 16.61
N ARG A 33 84.45 5.69 16.40
CA ARG A 33 85.39 5.76 15.30
C ARG A 33 84.53 5.80 14.03
N SER A 34 84.40 6.98 13.43
CA SER A 34 83.72 7.21 12.16
C SER A 34 84.46 6.43 11.07
N ARG A 35 84.09 5.16 10.92
CA ARG A 35 84.35 4.45 9.67
C ARG A 35 83.47 5.14 8.64
N GLY A 36 84.07 6.00 7.83
CA GLY A 36 83.38 6.59 6.69
C GLY A 36 82.77 5.46 5.87
N PHE A 37 81.46 5.51 5.65
CA PHE A 37 80.83 4.67 4.65
C PHE A 37 81.52 4.95 3.33
N THR A 38 82.00 3.90 2.69
CA THR A 38 82.61 4.05 1.37
C THR A 38 81.51 4.49 0.41
N LEU A 39 81.81 5.45 -0.47
CA LEU A 39 80.82 6.01 -1.41
C LEU A 39 80.18 4.90 -2.27
N ILE A 40 80.95 3.85 -2.55
CA ILE A 40 80.50 2.65 -3.27
C ILE A 40 79.43 1.85 -2.51
N GLU A 41 79.51 1.76 -1.19
CA GLU A 41 78.56 1.02 -0.36
C GLU A 41 77.20 1.71 -0.33
N LEU A 42 77.19 3.05 -0.28
CA LEU A 42 75.96 3.85 -0.40
C LEU A 42 75.38 3.78 -1.83
N ALA A 43 76.23 3.77 -2.86
CA ALA A 43 75.80 3.64 -4.25
C ALA A 43 75.11 2.29 -4.52
N ILE A 44 75.66 1.18 -4.00
CA ILE A 44 75.05 -0.14 -4.15
C ILE A 44 73.69 -0.20 -3.45
N ILE A 45 73.55 0.39 -2.26
CA ILE A 45 72.26 0.44 -1.54
C ILE A 45 71.21 1.23 -2.33
N LEU A 46 71.58 2.39 -2.91
CA LEU A 46 70.67 3.18 -3.73
C LEU A 46 70.22 2.44 -5.01
N VAL A 47 71.11 1.67 -5.64
CA VAL A 47 70.78 0.84 -6.80
C VAL A 47 69.80 -0.26 -6.41
N ILE A 48 70.05 -0.97 -5.30
CA ILE A 48 69.16 -2.03 -4.81
C ILE A 48 67.77 -1.47 -4.46
N LEU A 49 67.72 -0.32 -3.77
CA LEU A 49 66.46 0.36 -3.47
C LEU A 49 65.74 0.83 -4.74
N GLY A 50 66.47 1.37 -5.72
CA GLY A 50 65.92 1.78 -7.01
C GLY A 50 65.30 0.62 -7.79
N VAL A 51 65.97 -0.55 -7.80
CA VAL A 51 65.45 -1.77 -8.43
C VAL A 51 64.22 -2.30 -7.68
N LEU A 52 64.25 -2.33 -6.34
CA LEU A 52 63.10 -2.77 -5.52
C LEU A 52 61.87 -1.88 -5.72
N VAL A 53 62.04 -0.56 -5.72
CA VAL A 53 60.94 0.38 -5.96
C VAL A 53 60.45 0.29 -7.41
N GLY A 54 61.37 0.15 -8.38
CA GLY A 54 61.04 0.00 -9.79
C GLY A 54 60.20 -1.24 -10.09
N LEU A 55 60.51 -2.37 -9.47
CA LEU A 55 59.72 -3.61 -9.62
C LEU A 55 58.41 -3.58 -8.82
N GLY A 56 58.41 -2.94 -7.64
CA GLY A 56 57.22 -2.87 -6.78
C GLY A 56 56.11 -1.96 -7.33
N ALA A 57 56.45 -0.90 -8.06
CA ALA A 57 55.49 0.11 -8.51
C ALA A 57 54.41 -0.43 -9.48
N GLY A 58 54.74 -1.39 -10.35
CA GLY A 58 53.82 -1.93 -11.36
C GLY A 58 52.65 -2.73 -10.77
N VAL A 59 52.88 -3.45 -9.68
CA VAL A 59 51.85 -4.29 -9.03
C VAL A 59 50.85 -3.44 -8.25
N VAL A 60 51.29 -2.30 -7.72
CA VAL A 60 50.45 -1.41 -6.89
C VAL A 60 49.27 -0.86 -7.70
N GLY A 61 49.45 -0.54 -8.99
CA GLY A 61 48.38 0.01 -9.83
C GLY A 61 47.18 -0.94 -10.01
N LEU A 62 47.43 -2.21 -10.34
CA LEU A 62 46.37 -3.21 -10.52
C LEU A 62 45.65 -3.53 -9.20
N LEU A 63 46.40 -3.56 -8.09
CA LEU A 63 45.81 -3.78 -6.77
C LEU A 63 44.89 -2.61 -6.37
N ILE A 64 45.28 -1.37 -6.64
CA ILE A 64 44.43 -0.19 -6.38
C ILE A 64 43.14 -0.26 -7.18
N GLN A 65 43.19 -0.61 -8.47
CA GLN A 65 41.98 -0.75 -9.30
C GLN A 65 41.03 -1.81 -8.73
N ARG A 66 41.55 -2.97 -8.33
CA ARG A 66 40.74 -4.03 -7.70
C ARG A 66 40.13 -3.59 -6.37
N VAL A 67 40.89 -2.84 -5.56
CA VAL A 67 40.40 -2.27 -4.31
C VAL A 67 39.27 -1.27 -4.59
N HIS A 68 39.44 -0.38 -5.55
CA HIS A 68 38.39 0.58 -5.93
C HIS A 68 37.15 -0.10 -6.48
N TYR A 69 37.30 -1.11 -7.33
CA TYR A 69 36.18 -1.90 -7.84
C TYR A 69 35.37 -2.54 -6.70
N ASN A 70 36.05 -3.24 -5.79
CA ASN A 70 35.39 -3.87 -4.65
C ASN A 70 34.72 -2.82 -3.73
N GLN A 71 35.40 -1.71 -3.46
CA GLN A 71 34.84 -0.61 -2.66
C GLN A 71 33.61 0.01 -3.32
N THR A 72 33.63 0.21 -4.64
CA THR A 72 32.47 0.75 -5.37
C THR A 72 31.30 -0.23 -5.33
N ARG A 73 31.54 -1.53 -5.50
CA ARG A 73 30.51 -2.57 -5.36
C ARG A 73 29.91 -2.60 -3.95
N GLU A 74 30.74 -2.54 -2.91
CA GLU A 74 30.27 -2.45 -1.52
C GLU A 74 29.44 -1.19 -1.27
N ARG A 75 29.82 -0.06 -1.88
CA ARG A 75 29.04 1.19 -1.80
C ARG A 75 27.72 1.11 -2.55
N LEU A 76 27.66 0.44 -3.70
CA LEU A 76 26.42 0.19 -4.43
C LEU A 76 25.44 -0.62 -3.59
N GLU A 77 25.88 -1.71 -2.97
CA GLU A 77 25.01 -2.52 -2.08
C GLU A 77 24.56 -1.71 -0.85
N ALA A 78 25.47 -0.95 -0.24
CA ALA A 78 25.11 -0.08 0.88
C ALA A 78 24.11 1.03 0.47
N ASN A 79 24.15 1.46 -0.80
CA ASN A 79 23.21 2.42 -1.36
C ASN A 79 21.85 1.79 -1.67
N VAL A 80 21.80 0.54 -2.13
CA VAL A 80 20.55 -0.23 -2.25
C VAL A 80 19.84 -0.31 -0.91
N GLU A 81 20.56 -0.65 0.17
CA GLU A 81 19.98 -0.70 1.51
C GLU A 81 19.51 0.70 1.99
N ALA A 82 20.18 1.77 1.58
CA ALA A 82 19.74 3.13 1.88
C ALA A 82 18.44 3.50 1.14
N VAL A 83 18.30 3.09 -0.11
CA VAL A 83 17.06 3.26 -0.90
C VAL A 83 15.90 2.50 -0.26
N VAL A 84 16.12 1.26 0.17
CA VAL A 84 15.12 0.45 0.90
C VAL A 84 14.72 1.16 2.19
N GLY A 85 15.68 1.55 3.03
CA GLY A 85 15.39 2.25 4.28
C GLY A 85 14.68 3.59 4.06
N ARG A 86 14.97 4.29 2.96
CA ARG A 86 14.23 5.50 2.59
C ARG A 86 12.79 5.20 2.20
N ALA A 87 12.58 4.15 1.41
CA ALA A 87 11.24 3.71 1.03
C ALA A 87 10.40 3.32 2.26
N GLU A 88 10.99 2.65 3.26
CA GLU A 88 10.31 2.34 4.53
C GLU A 88 9.89 3.60 5.29
N LEU A 89 10.78 4.59 5.42
CA LEU A 89 10.49 5.85 6.12
C LEU A 89 9.37 6.66 5.44
N ASN A 90 9.22 6.50 4.13
CA ASN A 90 8.35 7.30 3.29
C ASN A 90 7.06 6.56 2.90
N ARG A 91 6.59 5.62 3.71
CA ARG A 91 5.33 4.86 3.48
C ARG A 91 5.32 4.10 2.15
N GLY A 92 6.46 3.54 1.76
CA GLY A 92 6.57 2.76 0.52
C GLY A 92 6.72 3.64 -0.72
N CYS A 93 7.39 4.80 -0.61
CA CYS A 93 7.70 5.70 -1.72
C CYS A 93 9.17 6.05 -1.80
N ILE A 94 9.69 6.15 -3.02
CA ILE A 94 11.05 6.60 -3.27
C ILE A 94 10.97 8.03 -3.81
N PRO A 95 11.64 9.00 -3.17
CA PRO A 95 11.78 10.35 -3.71
C PRO A 95 12.26 10.31 -5.16
N ALA A 96 11.71 11.19 -5.99
CA ALA A 96 12.27 11.40 -7.32
C ALA A 96 13.73 11.89 -7.22
N VAL A 97 14.49 11.65 -8.29
CA VAL A 97 15.89 12.07 -8.40
C VAL A 97 16.02 13.59 -8.33
N ASP A 98 17.16 14.09 -7.84
CA ASP A 98 17.36 15.51 -7.50
C ASP A 98 17.32 16.43 -8.74
N ASP A 99 17.54 15.90 -9.95
CA ASP A 99 17.42 16.60 -11.23
C ASP A 99 16.61 15.77 -12.24
N PRO A 100 15.35 16.15 -12.54
CA PRO A 100 14.51 15.44 -13.51
C PRO A 100 14.82 15.83 -14.98
N SER A 101 15.75 16.76 -15.22
CA SER A 101 16.08 17.21 -16.58
C SER A 101 17.02 16.27 -17.34
N THR A 102 17.64 15.32 -16.64
CA THR A 102 18.46 14.26 -17.22
C THR A 102 17.82 12.89 -17.03
N PRO A 103 17.93 11.96 -18.00
CA PRO A 103 17.38 10.61 -17.88
C PRO A 103 17.89 9.85 -16.64
N TYR A 104 19.16 10.07 -16.29
CA TYR A 104 19.72 9.69 -14.98
C TYR A 104 19.85 10.94 -14.13
N GLY A 105 19.28 10.92 -12.92
CA GLY A 105 19.43 12.03 -11.99
C GLY A 105 20.44 11.71 -10.89
N TYR A 106 20.86 12.75 -10.17
CA TYR A 106 21.61 12.59 -8.93
C TYR A 106 20.67 12.08 -7.83
N CYS A 107 21.05 11.01 -7.12
CA CYS A 107 20.30 10.46 -5.99
C CYS A 107 20.91 10.87 -4.64
N SER A 108 21.49 12.06 -4.53
CA SER A 108 22.31 12.41 -3.37
C SER A 108 21.52 12.39 -2.05
N SER A 109 20.21 12.61 -2.11
CA SER A 109 19.26 12.51 -1.00
C SER A 109 18.84 11.07 -0.63
N LEU A 110 18.99 10.12 -1.56
CA LEU A 110 18.63 8.70 -1.40
C LEU A 110 19.80 7.82 -0.98
N LEU A 111 21.01 8.17 -1.41
CA LEU A 111 22.19 7.32 -1.25
C LEU A 111 22.89 7.58 0.08
N ARG A 112 23.43 6.52 0.68
CA ARG A 112 24.32 6.62 1.84
C ARG A 112 25.70 7.14 1.46
N ASN A 113 26.21 6.68 0.31
CA ASN A 113 27.47 7.12 -0.28
C ASN A 113 27.16 7.83 -1.59
N ARG A 114 27.41 9.13 -1.65
CA ARG A 114 27.21 9.91 -2.88
C ARG A 114 28.22 9.59 -3.97
N THR A 115 29.47 9.28 -3.59
CA THR A 115 30.56 9.04 -4.54
C THR A 115 31.07 7.60 -4.50
N ASP A 116 31.54 7.13 -5.64
CA ASP A 116 32.26 5.88 -5.81
C ASP A 116 33.74 5.98 -5.36
N ALA A 117 34.48 4.88 -5.47
CA ALA A 117 35.87 4.84 -5.06
C ALA A 117 36.80 5.68 -5.97
N TRP A 118 36.36 6.03 -7.18
CA TRP A 118 37.06 6.90 -8.14
C TRP A 118 36.68 8.38 -8.01
N ARG A 119 35.87 8.74 -7.00
CA ARG A 119 35.39 10.10 -6.72
C ARG A 119 34.44 10.64 -7.80
N LYS A 120 33.69 9.77 -8.46
CA LYS A 120 32.54 10.15 -9.28
C LYS A 120 31.26 9.94 -8.50
N ASP A 121 30.28 10.80 -8.75
CA ASP A 121 28.96 10.67 -8.13
C ASP A 121 28.25 9.44 -8.71
N PHE A 122 27.53 8.71 -7.87
CA PHE A 122 26.60 7.68 -8.33
C PHE A 122 25.39 8.34 -8.97
N LEU A 123 24.94 7.75 -10.06
CA LEU A 123 23.71 8.13 -10.75
C LEU A 123 22.66 7.06 -10.52
N CYS A 124 21.41 7.46 -10.69
CA CYS A 124 20.30 6.57 -10.47
C CYS A 124 19.14 6.88 -11.41
N LEU A 125 18.29 5.87 -11.53
CA LEU A 125 17.02 5.93 -12.22
C LEU A 125 16.00 5.21 -11.34
N VAL A 126 14.87 5.85 -11.09
CA VAL A 126 13.76 5.31 -10.31
C VAL A 126 12.57 5.24 -11.25
N ALA A 127 11.83 4.13 -11.21
CA ALA A 127 10.62 4.01 -12.02
C ALA A 127 9.59 5.08 -11.64
N ASP A 128 8.98 5.74 -12.62
CA ASP A 128 8.11 6.90 -12.42
C ASP A 128 6.89 6.59 -11.53
N GLU A 129 6.40 5.35 -11.57
CA GLU A 129 5.21 4.91 -10.84
C GLU A 129 5.41 4.82 -9.32
N ILE A 130 6.67 4.73 -8.89
CA ILE A 130 7.11 4.69 -7.49
C ILE A 130 7.95 5.91 -7.11
N ALA A 131 8.33 6.72 -8.10
CA ALA A 131 8.98 7.98 -7.91
C ALA A 131 7.95 9.03 -7.47
N ASN A 132 8.40 9.96 -6.63
CA ASN A 132 7.66 11.16 -6.24
C ASN A 132 6.55 10.95 -5.19
N TYR A 133 6.44 11.88 -4.24
CA TYR A 133 5.51 11.84 -3.11
C TYR A 133 4.08 12.24 -3.52
N THR A 134 3.54 11.64 -4.56
CA THR A 134 2.11 11.82 -4.86
C THR A 134 1.29 10.94 -3.93
N ALA A 135 0.03 11.35 -3.66
CA ALA A 135 -0.87 10.63 -2.76
C ALA A 135 -1.20 9.18 -3.18
N SER A 136 -0.77 8.76 -4.37
CA SER A 136 -1.00 7.45 -4.98
C SER A 136 0.25 6.56 -5.02
N CYS A 137 1.39 7.02 -4.50
CA CYS A 137 2.59 6.21 -4.50
C CYS A 137 2.51 5.14 -3.37
N SER A 138 2.52 3.87 -3.78
CA SER A 138 2.65 2.70 -2.90
C SER A 138 3.38 1.59 -3.67
N ILE A 139 4.63 1.31 -3.30
CA ILE A 139 5.41 0.19 -3.83
C ILE A 139 4.70 -1.15 -3.62
N CYS A 140 3.99 -1.30 -2.49
CA CYS A 140 3.38 -2.57 -2.11
C CYS A 140 2.06 -2.84 -2.84
N ALA A 141 1.32 -1.80 -3.25
CA ALA A 141 0.08 -1.93 -4.02
C ALA A 141 0.30 -2.10 -5.53
N ARG A 142 1.45 -1.66 -6.05
CA ARG A 142 1.85 -1.81 -7.45
C ARG A 142 2.09 -3.28 -7.79
N ARG A 143 1.79 -3.74 -9.01
CA ARG A 143 2.21 -5.05 -9.54
C ARG A 143 3.41 -4.94 -10.47
N THR A 144 3.44 -3.88 -11.26
CA THR A 144 4.38 -3.69 -12.37
C THR A 144 5.02 -2.30 -12.33
N THR A 145 6.11 -2.13 -13.06
CA THR A 145 6.74 -0.82 -13.33
C THR A 145 7.17 -0.74 -14.80
N SER A 146 7.19 0.45 -15.40
CA SER A 146 7.61 0.66 -16.79
C SER A 146 9.12 0.47 -17.03
N LEU A 147 9.93 0.42 -15.98
CA LEU A 147 11.38 0.31 -16.06
C LEU A 147 11.83 -1.16 -16.23
N THR A 148 12.65 -1.40 -17.25
CA THR A 148 13.20 -2.70 -17.59
C THR A 148 14.72 -2.64 -17.74
N VAL A 149 15.41 -3.75 -17.44
CA VAL A 149 16.86 -3.88 -17.63
C VAL A 149 17.14 -5.04 -18.56
N VAL A 150 17.97 -4.82 -19.58
CA VAL A 150 18.55 -5.87 -20.41
C VAL A 150 20.01 -6.03 -20.01
N ASP A 151 20.34 -7.17 -19.42
CA ASP A 151 21.68 -7.46 -18.91
C ASP A 151 22.35 -8.53 -19.80
N GLU A 152 23.42 -8.17 -20.48
CA GLU A 152 24.14 -9.12 -21.33
C GLU A 152 24.98 -10.13 -20.53
N MET A 153 25.27 -9.85 -19.25
CA MET A 153 26.05 -10.77 -18.42
C MET A 153 25.30 -12.07 -18.17
N ASP A 154 23.98 -12.00 -18.01
CA ASP A 154 23.11 -13.17 -17.87
C ASP A 154 22.25 -13.43 -19.12
N ASN A 155 22.36 -12.56 -20.14
CA ASN A 155 21.62 -12.63 -21.40
C ASN A 155 20.09 -12.69 -21.16
N ALA A 156 19.61 -11.88 -20.21
CA ALA A 156 18.21 -11.83 -19.81
C ALA A 156 17.65 -10.40 -19.80
N THR A 157 16.34 -10.32 -19.99
CA THR A 157 15.57 -9.09 -19.78
C THR A 157 14.82 -9.22 -18.46
N HIS A 158 15.06 -8.26 -17.58
CA HIS A 158 14.46 -8.17 -16.27
C HIS A 158 13.37 -7.08 -16.28
N PRO A 159 12.08 -7.45 -16.26
CA PRO A 159 10.98 -6.49 -16.14
C PRO A 159 10.81 -6.03 -14.68
N ASP A 160 9.92 -5.06 -14.48
CA ASP A 160 9.48 -4.59 -13.17
C ASP A 160 10.63 -4.11 -12.28
N ILE A 161 11.58 -3.37 -12.85
CA ILE A 161 12.71 -2.81 -12.11
C ILE A 161 12.26 -1.54 -11.38
N ALA A 162 12.50 -1.49 -10.07
CA ALA A 162 12.16 -0.32 -9.26
C ALA A 162 13.23 0.78 -9.37
N VAL A 163 14.50 0.39 -9.23
CA VAL A 163 15.63 1.34 -9.17
C VAL A 163 16.85 0.75 -9.87
N VAL A 164 17.55 1.59 -10.63
CA VAL A 164 18.88 1.30 -11.19
C VAL A 164 19.87 2.29 -10.60
N LEU A 165 21.00 1.81 -10.09
CA LEU A 165 22.12 2.60 -9.61
C LEU A 165 23.35 2.33 -10.49
N VAL A 166 24.04 3.40 -10.92
CA VAL A 166 25.16 3.32 -11.84
C VAL A 166 26.36 4.13 -11.33
N SER A 167 27.56 3.59 -11.51
CA SER A 167 28.84 4.30 -11.40
C SER A 167 29.59 4.21 -12.73
N ALA A 168 30.20 5.34 -13.12
CA ALA A 168 30.96 5.51 -14.36
C ALA A 168 32.34 4.82 -14.37
N GLY A 169 32.57 3.90 -13.42
CA GLY A 169 33.75 3.04 -13.41
C GLY A 169 35.13 3.73 -13.39
N PRO A 170 36.19 2.95 -13.68
CA PRO A 170 37.56 3.43 -13.81
C PRO A 170 37.78 4.53 -14.88
N ASN A 171 37.12 4.42 -16.03
CA ASN A 171 37.30 5.35 -17.15
C ASN A 171 36.60 6.71 -16.93
N ARG A 172 35.72 6.80 -15.92
CA ARG A 172 34.98 8.00 -15.52
C ARG A 172 34.09 8.56 -16.65
N ASN A 173 33.66 7.68 -17.54
CA ASN A 173 32.76 7.94 -18.65
C ASN A 173 31.51 7.12 -18.41
N LEU A 174 30.37 7.77 -18.17
CA LEU A 174 29.14 7.02 -18.05
C LEU A 174 28.76 6.53 -19.44
N GLN A 175 28.61 5.22 -19.62
CA GLN A 175 28.33 4.60 -20.91
C GLN A 175 26.95 3.92 -20.93
N THR A 176 26.45 3.57 -19.74
CA THR A 176 25.14 2.96 -19.51
C THR A 176 24.05 3.97 -19.78
N ALA A 177 23.26 3.73 -20.81
CA ALA A 177 22.24 4.66 -21.27
C ALA A 177 20.82 4.12 -21.07
N ILE A 178 19.89 5.07 -21.06
CA ILE A 178 18.47 4.79 -21.13
C ILE A 178 18.04 4.80 -22.59
N GLN A 179 17.45 3.71 -23.05
CA GLN A 179 16.72 3.63 -24.31
C GLN A 179 15.24 3.88 -23.99
N ASN A 180 14.82 5.14 -24.12
CA ASN A 180 13.42 5.50 -23.90
C ASN A 180 12.58 5.14 -25.11
N THR A 181 11.54 4.35 -24.89
CA THR A 181 10.33 4.37 -25.71
C THR A 181 9.28 5.22 -24.98
N SER A 182 8.31 5.79 -25.69
CA SER A 182 7.34 6.75 -25.13
C SER A 182 6.48 6.24 -23.96
N THR A 183 6.57 4.94 -23.63
CA THR A 183 5.80 4.29 -22.57
C THR A 183 6.64 3.38 -21.65
N ASN A 184 7.79 2.89 -22.10
CA ASN A 184 8.67 2.00 -21.34
C ASN A 184 10.12 2.49 -21.38
N THR A 185 10.77 2.50 -20.22
CA THR A 185 12.17 2.88 -20.05
C THR A 185 13.02 1.63 -19.98
N THR A 186 13.94 1.43 -20.93
CA THR A 186 14.84 0.27 -20.93
C THR A 186 16.27 0.71 -20.70
N VAL A 187 16.94 0.09 -19.73
CA VAL A 187 18.38 0.25 -19.49
C VAL A 187 19.10 -0.96 -20.05
N TYR A 188 20.10 -0.72 -20.90
CA TYR A 188 20.89 -1.80 -21.50
C TYR A 188 22.29 -1.81 -20.89
N ILE A 189 22.69 -2.97 -20.38
CA ILE A 189 23.95 -3.23 -19.69
C ILE A 189 24.75 -4.22 -20.54
N PRO A 190 25.77 -3.77 -21.31
CA PRO A 190 26.60 -4.66 -22.11
C PRO A 190 27.62 -5.43 -21.26
N LEU A 191 28.27 -6.42 -21.87
CA LEU A 191 29.37 -7.16 -21.24
C LEU A 191 30.53 -6.22 -20.84
N PRO A 192 31.15 -6.40 -19.66
CA PRO A 192 32.36 -5.66 -19.27
C PRO A 192 33.48 -5.82 -20.31
N GLY A 193 34.08 -4.69 -20.70
CA GLY A 193 35.15 -4.62 -21.70
C GLY A 193 34.69 -4.47 -23.15
N THR A 194 33.37 -4.45 -23.42
CA THR A 194 32.83 -4.23 -24.77
C THR A 194 33.43 -2.97 -25.39
N PRO A 195 34.16 -3.07 -26.52
CA PRO A 195 34.91 -1.96 -27.07
C PRO A 195 34.01 -0.95 -27.79
N ASN A 196 34.43 0.32 -27.83
CA ASN A 196 33.74 1.42 -28.52
C ASN A 196 32.25 1.56 -28.14
N PHE A 197 31.93 1.29 -26.87
CA PHE A 197 30.58 1.42 -26.36
C PHE A 197 30.44 2.74 -25.62
N ASP A 198 29.52 3.58 -26.06
CA ASP A 198 29.05 4.73 -25.29
C ASP A 198 27.71 5.15 -25.88
N ASN A 199 26.63 4.84 -25.15
CA ASN A 199 25.28 5.16 -25.59
C ASN A 199 24.68 6.29 -24.74
N TYR A 200 25.42 6.78 -23.73
CA TYR A 200 24.95 7.82 -22.85
C TYR A 200 25.29 9.17 -23.46
N THR A 201 24.27 9.98 -23.69
CA THR A 201 24.44 11.32 -24.22
C THR A 201 23.90 12.32 -23.20
N SER A 202 24.78 13.18 -22.69
CA SER A 202 24.35 14.31 -21.86
C SER A 202 25.22 15.53 -22.17
N SER A 203 24.78 16.71 -21.73
CA SER A 203 25.59 17.93 -21.83
C SER A 203 26.86 17.87 -20.97
N GLU A 204 26.87 17.04 -19.93
CA GLU A 204 27.98 16.90 -18.98
C GLU A 204 28.95 15.77 -19.34
N ASP A 205 28.50 14.79 -20.13
CA ASP A 205 29.31 13.68 -20.64
C ASP A 205 29.17 13.56 -22.18
N PRO A 206 30.12 14.11 -22.95
CA PRO A 206 30.12 13.98 -24.39
C PRO A 206 30.45 12.53 -24.77
N LEU A 207 29.89 12.05 -25.89
CA LEU A 207 30.17 10.70 -26.41
C LEU A 207 31.66 10.44 -26.53
N ARG A 208 32.15 9.51 -25.71
CA ARG A 208 33.52 9.02 -25.67
C ARG A 208 33.49 7.48 -25.77
N PRO A 209 33.29 6.91 -26.99
CA PRO A 209 33.31 5.47 -27.18
C PRO A 209 34.61 4.85 -26.65
N GLN A 210 34.48 4.05 -25.59
CA GLN A 210 35.58 3.39 -24.89
C GLN A 210 35.16 1.96 -24.54
N SER A 211 36.05 1.17 -23.93
CA SER A 211 35.64 -0.12 -23.37
C SER A 211 34.67 0.11 -22.21
N TYR A 212 33.55 -0.62 -22.20
CA TYR A 212 32.54 -0.55 -21.14
C TYR A 212 33.12 -1.01 -19.79
N ASP A 213 33.09 -0.13 -18.79
CA ASP A 213 33.57 -0.46 -17.42
C ASP A 213 32.67 0.08 -16.29
N ASP A 214 31.46 0.52 -16.65
CA ASP A 214 30.45 0.95 -15.68
C ASP A 214 30.09 -0.18 -14.72
N LEU A 215 29.69 0.23 -13.52
CA LEU A 215 29.20 -0.64 -12.47
C LEU A 215 27.73 -0.35 -12.22
N VAL A 216 26.89 -1.34 -12.48
CA VAL A 216 25.43 -1.22 -12.35
C VAL A 216 24.92 -2.17 -11.27
N ARG A 217 23.98 -1.69 -10.45
CA ARG A 217 23.17 -2.51 -9.55
C ARG A 217 21.72 -2.05 -9.68
N TYR A 218 20.83 -2.98 -10.00
CA TYR A 218 19.39 -2.71 -10.11
C TYR A 218 18.60 -3.53 -9.09
N VAL A 219 17.45 -3.02 -8.66
CA VAL A 219 16.56 -3.66 -7.69
C VAL A 219 15.21 -3.85 -8.33
N SER A 220 14.71 -5.09 -8.38
CA SER A 220 13.37 -5.36 -8.88
C SER A 220 12.30 -4.91 -7.88
N LEU A 221 11.09 -4.65 -8.37
CA LEU A 221 9.92 -4.37 -7.54
C LEU A 221 9.67 -5.52 -6.56
N SER A 222 9.86 -6.77 -6.98
CA SER A 222 9.69 -7.95 -6.13
C SER A 222 10.75 -8.03 -5.02
N GLU A 223 12.02 -7.73 -5.32
CA GLU A 223 13.09 -7.64 -4.31
C GLU A 223 12.74 -6.54 -3.28
N LEU A 224 12.34 -5.36 -3.77
CA LEU A 224 11.99 -4.23 -2.93
C LEU A 224 10.79 -4.53 -2.03
N LYS A 225 9.72 -5.12 -2.55
CA LYS A 225 8.56 -5.57 -1.76
C LYS A 225 8.93 -6.59 -0.69
N GLY A 226 9.81 -7.54 -1.03
CA GLY A 226 10.33 -8.52 -0.09
C GLY A 226 11.08 -7.88 1.07
N LYS A 227 11.89 -6.86 0.78
CA LYS A 227 12.64 -6.11 1.80
C LYS A 227 11.75 -5.20 2.65
N LEU A 228 10.78 -4.51 2.03
CA LEU A 228 9.80 -3.66 2.72
C LEU A 228 8.78 -4.43 3.57
N ARG A 229 8.77 -5.77 3.47
CA ARG A 229 7.81 -6.65 4.16
C ARG A 229 6.37 -6.21 3.92
N CYS A 230 6.04 -5.88 2.67
CA CYS A 230 4.70 -5.49 2.26
C CYS A 230 3.67 -6.47 2.85
N VAL A 231 2.89 -6.01 3.84
CA VAL A 231 1.91 -6.85 4.53
C VAL A 231 0.76 -7.04 3.56
N TYR A 232 0.63 -8.26 3.04
CA TYR A 232 -0.27 -8.66 1.95
C TYR A 232 -1.77 -8.31 2.14
N SER A 233 -2.21 -7.74 3.26
CA SER A 233 -3.63 -7.53 3.53
C SER A 233 -4.14 -6.10 3.36
N GLU A 234 -3.34 -5.06 3.64
CA GLU A 234 -3.89 -3.69 3.68
C GLU A 234 -3.73 -2.91 2.37
N GLU A 235 -2.77 -3.32 1.55
CA GLU A 235 -2.42 -2.65 0.29
C GLU A 235 -2.96 -3.39 -0.94
N ASN A 236 -3.43 -4.62 -0.78
CA ASN A 236 -4.12 -5.35 -1.84
C ASN A 236 -5.51 -4.77 -2.07
N LEU A 237 -5.87 -4.57 -3.34
CA LEU A 237 -7.22 -4.15 -3.72
C LEU A 237 -8.24 -5.17 -3.22
N ARG A 238 -9.26 -4.68 -2.51
CA ARG A 238 -10.36 -5.50 -1.99
C ARG A 238 -11.62 -4.69 -1.77
N ILE A 239 -12.76 -5.38 -1.80
CA ILE A 239 -14.08 -4.82 -1.48
C ILE A 239 -14.35 -5.01 0.03
N LEU A 240 -14.67 -3.92 0.72
CA LEU A 240 -14.82 -3.88 2.17
C LEU A 240 -16.16 -4.40 2.66
N ASN A 241 -17.21 -4.33 1.85
CA ASN A 241 -18.54 -4.79 2.23
C ASN A 241 -18.56 -6.30 2.43
N HIS A 242 -19.14 -6.75 3.55
CA HIS A 242 -19.36 -8.17 3.82
C HIS A 242 -20.81 -8.59 3.53
N GLU A 243 -21.74 -7.64 3.57
CA GLU A 243 -23.16 -7.82 3.30
C GLU A 243 -23.75 -6.51 2.76
N LEU A 244 -24.92 -6.61 2.12
CA LEU A 244 -25.76 -5.47 1.75
C LEU A 244 -26.95 -5.40 2.72
N PRO A 245 -27.40 -4.20 3.12
CA PRO A 245 -28.64 -4.05 3.88
C PRO A 245 -29.81 -4.71 3.16
N TYR A 246 -30.76 -5.27 3.88
CA TYR A 246 -32.00 -5.74 3.25
C TYR A 246 -32.90 -4.55 2.89
N GLY A 247 -33.78 -4.75 1.90
CA GLY A 247 -34.79 -3.77 1.48
C GLY A 247 -36.20 -4.34 1.52
N PHE A 248 -37.17 -3.52 1.11
CA PHE A 248 -38.57 -3.91 0.96
C PHE A 248 -39.10 -3.42 -0.38
N VAL A 249 -39.99 -4.20 -1.01
CA VAL A 249 -40.71 -3.76 -2.21
C VAL A 249 -41.48 -2.48 -1.94
N GLY A 250 -41.42 -1.53 -2.86
CA GLY A 250 -42.10 -0.24 -2.80
C GLY A 250 -41.42 0.80 -1.89
N SER A 251 -40.36 0.43 -1.17
CA SER A 251 -39.62 1.32 -0.28
C SER A 251 -38.30 1.77 -0.93
N ALA A 252 -37.90 3.03 -0.73
CA ALA A 252 -36.62 3.49 -1.23
C ALA A 252 -35.47 2.69 -0.58
N TYR A 253 -34.58 2.14 -1.41
CA TYR A 253 -33.40 1.42 -1.01
C TYR A 253 -32.14 2.23 -1.36
N GLN A 254 -31.16 2.21 -0.48
CA GLN A 254 -29.87 2.85 -0.71
C GLN A 254 -28.75 2.12 0.06
N ALA A 255 -27.71 1.69 -0.65
CA ALA A 255 -26.51 1.11 -0.07
C ALA A 255 -25.27 1.54 -0.86
N ARG A 256 -24.11 1.54 -0.21
CA ARG A 256 -22.83 1.90 -0.82
C ARG A 256 -21.84 0.75 -0.70
N VAL A 257 -21.14 0.46 -1.80
CA VAL A 257 -20.07 -0.52 -1.84
C VAL A 257 -18.73 0.19 -1.91
N TYR A 258 -17.82 -0.19 -1.02
CA TYR A 258 -16.53 0.44 -0.79
C TYR A 258 -15.40 -0.50 -1.18
N ALA A 259 -14.35 0.05 -1.78
CA ALA A 259 -13.09 -0.64 -2.01
C ALA A 259 -11.94 0.07 -1.28
N ARG A 260 -10.86 -0.69 -1.03
CA ARG A 260 -9.62 -0.18 -0.45
C ARG A 260 -8.43 -0.99 -0.95
N GLY A 261 -7.25 -0.38 -0.91
CA GLY A 261 -6.01 -0.96 -1.42
C GLY A 261 -5.83 -0.66 -2.90
N GLY A 262 -4.84 -1.28 -3.53
CA GLY A 262 -4.47 -1.00 -4.90
C GLY A 262 -3.89 0.41 -5.09
N VAL A 263 -3.68 0.76 -6.35
CA VAL A 263 -3.20 2.06 -6.80
C VAL A 263 -4.41 2.92 -7.21
N PRO A 264 -4.84 3.91 -6.41
CA PRO A 264 -6.02 4.70 -6.75
C PRO A 264 -5.76 5.63 -7.95
N TYR A 265 -6.78 5.85 -8.77
CA TYR A 265 -6.76 6.91 -9.79
C TYR A 265 -6.60 8.29 -9.12
N PRO A 266 -5.86 9.23 -9.75
CA PRO A 266 -5.59 10.55 -9.17
C PRO A 266 -6.80 11.51 -9.24
N SER A 267 -7.74 11.29 -10.16
CA SER A 267 -8.94 12.11 -10.34
C SER A 267 -10.14 11.30 -10.85
N ASP A 268 -11.35 11.85 -10.68
CA ASP A 268 -12.64 11.31 -11.17
C ASP A 268 -13.04 9.94 -10.60
N GLY A 269 -12.72 9.69 -9.33
CA GLY A 269 -13.02 8.45 -8.63
C GLY A 269 -11.82 7.53 -8.53
N LYS A 270 -11.57 6.99 -7.32
CA LYS A 270 -10.37 6.20 -7.00
C LYS A 270 -10.30 4.85 -7.70
N TYR A 271 -11.43 4.29 -8.10
CA TYR A 271 -11.50 2.95 -8.65
C TYR A 271 -12.48 2.88 -9.82
N ARG A 272 -12.26 1.91 -10.71
CA ARG A 272 -13.23 1.50 -11.71
C ARG A 272 -14.11 0.39 -11.16
N TRP A 273 -15.39 0.45 -11.43
CA TRP A 273 -16.37 -0.51 -10.93
C TRP A 273 -17.13 -1.19 -12.05
N CYS A 274 -17.42 -2.47 -11.86
CA CYS A 274 -18.31 -3.23 -12.70
C CYS A 274 -19.20 -4.13 -11.83
N VAL A 275 -20.45 -4.34 -12.23
CA VAL A 275 -21.44 -5.13 -11.50
C VAL A 275 -22.04 -6.16 -12.44
N GLU A 276 -22.00 -7.42 -12.03
CA GLU A 276 -22.75 -8.51 -12.66
C GLU A 276 -24.05 -8.72 -11.88
N ASP A 277 -25.16 -8.64 -12.60
CA ASP A 277 -26.53 -8.75 -12.08
C ASP A 277 -27.24 -9.97 -12.70
N PRO A 278 -26.85 -11.21 -12.36
CA PRO A 278 -27.42 -12.43 -12.95
C PRO A 278 -28.90 -12.62 -12.64
N ASP A 279 -29.38 -12.07 -11.52
CA ASP A 279 -30.77 -12.20 -11.06
C ASP A 279 -31.67 -11.04 -11.50
N ASN A 280 -31.18 -10.14 -12.36
CA ASN A 280 -31.88 -8.96 -12.87
C ASN A 280 -32.50 -8.10 -11.75
N ALA A 281 -31.73 -7.80 -10.70
CA ALA A 281 -32.08 -6.83 -9.67
C ALA A 281 -32.51 -5.48 -10.27
N THR A 282 -31.95 -5.12 -11.43
CA THR A 282 -32.38 -3.99 -12.25
C THR A 282 -33.83 -4.04 -12.71
N ASP A 283 -34.32 -5.19 -13.19
CA ASP A 283 -35.73 -5.38 -13.53
C ASP A 283 -36.63 -5.27 -12.29
N ALA A 284 -36.07 -5.60 -11.12
CA ALA A 284 -36.70 -5.37 -9.83
C ALA A 284 -36.63 -3.90 -9.36
N GLY A 285 -36.25 -2.93 -10.20
CA GLY A 285 -36.30 -1.50 -9.87
C GLY A 285 -35.11 -0.96 -9.07
N LEU A 286 -34.03 -1.74 -8.97
CA LEU A 286 -32.75 -1.29 -8.43
C LEU A 286 -31.87 -0.70 -9.54
N ASN A 287 -31.00 0.22 -9.17
CA ASN A 287 -30.05 0.86 -10.07
C ASN A 287 -28.67 0.85 -9.42
N PHE A 288 -27.66 0.73 -10.27
CA PHE A 288 -26.25 0.79 -9.88
C PHE A 288 -25.66 2.05 -10.49
N LEU A 289 -25.15 2.93 -9.64
CA LEU A 289 -24.66 4.23 -10.05
C LEU A 289 -23.20 4.39 -9.65
N CYS A 290 -22.43 4.89 -10.61
CA CYS A 290 -21.06 5.34 -10.46
C CYS A 290 -20.97 6.73 -11.09
N ASP A 291 -20.17 7.63 -10.52
CA ASP A 291 -20.17 9.05 -10.87
C ASP A 291 -19.94 9.31 -12.37
N THR A 292 -19.17 8.44 -13.05
CA THR A 292 -18.87 8.59 -14.47
C THR A 292 -19.68 7.68 -15.41
N GLY A 293 -20.64 6.88 -14.93
CA GLY A 293 -21.43 6.02 -15.83
C GLY A 293 -22.13 4.81 -15.20
N ASN A 294 -22.71 3.97 -16.07
CA ASN A 294 -23.39 2.73 -15.69
C ASN A 294 -22.38 1.59 -15.50
N PRO A 295 -22.28 1.00 -14.31
CA PRO A 295 -21.32 -0.06 -14.01
C PRO A 295 -21.82 -1.47 -14.38
N LEU A 296 -23.02 -1.62 -14.94
CA LEU A 296 -23.59 -2.94 -15.25
C LEU A 296 -22.93 -3.59 -16.47
N SER A 297 -22.55 -4.86 -16.32
CA SER A 297 -22.14 -5.73 -17.43
C SER A 297 -22.61 -7.16 -17.20
N GLY A 298 -22.88 -7.89 -18.28
CA GLY A 298 -23.18 -9.32 -18.21
C GLY A 298 -21.96 -10.21 -17.93
N ASN A 299 -20.75 -9.68 -18.12
CA ASN A 299 -19.50 -10.35 -17.77
C ASN A 299 -18.39 -9.31 -17.57
N CYS A 300 -18.17 -8.92 -16.31
CA CYS A 300 -17.16 -7.94 -15.96
C CYS A 300 -15.75 -8.44 -16.31
N SER A 301 -15.47 -9.74 -16.14
CA SER A 301 -14.14 -10.30 -16.42
C SER A 301 -13.68 -10.17 -17.88
N SER A 302 -14.63 -10.13 -18.84
CA SER A 302 -14.35 -9.95 -20.27
C SER A 302 -14.61 -8.52 -20.77
N THR A 303 -15.12 -7.64 -19.92
CA THR A 303 -15.45 -6.26 -20.32
C THR A 303 -14.17 -5.42 -20.40
N PRO A 304 -13.92 -4.69 -21.50
CA PRO A 304 -12.79 -3.79 -21.61
C PRO A 304 -12.74 -2.80 -20.45
N GLU A 305 -11.54 -2.49 -19.95
CA GLU A 305 -11.36 -1.58 -18.83
C GLU A 305 -12.01 -0.22 -19.05
N THR A 306 -11.92 0.30 -20.27
CA THR A 306 -12.46 1.61 -20.66
C THR A 306 -13.96 1.73 -20.40
N ASP A 307 -14.66 0.61 -20.37
CA ASP A 307 -16.11 0.56 -20.22
C ASP A 307 -16.54 0.51 -18.74
N TRP A 308 -15.60 0.29 -17.81
CA TRP A 308 -15.87 0.34 -16.38
C TRP A 308 -15.86 1.81 -15.93
N PRO A 309 -16.99 2.36 -15.43
CA PRO A 309 -17.02 3.71 -14.90
C PRO A 309 -16.17 3.85 -13.63
N ARG A 310 -15.67 5.06 -13.39
CA ARG A 310 -14.86 5.44 -12.25
C ARG A 310 -15.71 6.11 -11.16
N CYS A 311 -15.49 5.72 -9.92
CA CYS A 311 -16.05 6.37 -8.73
C CYS A 311 -15.31 5.91 -7.46
N ASP A 312 -15.42 6.69 -6.40
CA ASP A 312 -14.84 6.33 -5.09
C ASP A 312 -15.57 5.15 -4.44
N GLN A 313 -16.88 5.09 -4.67
CA GLN A 313 -17.79 4.11 -4.08
C GLN A 313 -18.95 3.90 -5.04
N LEU A 314 -19.39 2.66 -5.16
CA LEU A 314 -20.54 2.30 -5.98
C LEU A 314 -21.82 2.50 -5.16
N LEU A 315 -22.82 3.15 -5.75
CA LEU A 315 -24.12 3.35 -5.12
C LEU A 315 -25.13 2.35 -5.69
N VAL A 316 -25.75 1.55 -4.83
CA VAL A 316 -26.93 0.75 -5.15
C VAL A 316 -28.14 1.50 -4.61
N ASN A 317 -29.09 1.89 -5.46
CA ASN A 317 -30.29 2.59 -5.02
C ASN A 317 -31.51 2.19 -5.84
N GLY A 318 -32.68 2.70 -5.49
CA GLY A 318 -33.91 2.50 -6.26
C GLY A 318 -35.10 2.26 -5.36
N THR A 319 -36.21 1.85 -5.96
CA THR A 319 -37.43 1.48 -5.24
C THR A 319 -37.85 0.11 -5.74
N PRO A 320 -37.50 -0.97 -5.03
CA PRO A 320 -37.67 -2.30 -5.56
C PRO A 320 -39.14 -2.61 -5.90
N SER A 321 -39.40 -3.23 -7.05
CA SER A 321 -40.73 -3.62 -7.52
C SER A 321 -41.05 -5.10 -7.26
N ALA A 322 -40.02 -5.91 -7.00
CA ALA A 322 -40.12 -7.34 -6.74
C ALA A 322 -39.30 -7.75 -5.52
N SER A 323 -39.81 -8.75 -4.79
CA SER A 323 -39.09 -9.36 -3.67
C SER A 323 -38.27 -10.54 -4.13
N GLY A 324 -37.14 -10.76 -3.48
CA GLY A 324 -36.23 -11.85 -3.81
C GLY A 324 -34.90 -11.71 -3.10
N ASN A 325 -34.06 -12.72 -3.30
CA ASN A 325 -32.63 -12.61 -3.04
C ASN A 325 -31.95 -12.42 -4.39
N PHE A 326 -31.17 -11.36 -4.51
CA PHE A 326 -30.42 -11.03 -5.71
C PHE A 326 -28.94 -11.23 -5.41
N GLU A 327 -28.32 -12.18 -6.09
CA GLU A 327 -26.88 -12.41 -6.04
C GLU A 327 -26.19 -11.42 -6.97
N LEU A 328 -25.37 -10.54 -6.39
CA LEU A 328 -24.70 -9.45 -7.11
C LEU A 328 -23.19 -9.64 -6.97
N THR A 329 -22.49 -9.69 -8.10
CA THR A 329 -21.02 -9.75 -8.09
C THR A 329 -20.44 -8.39 -8.42
N PHE A 330 -19.81 -7.79 -7.42
CA PHE A 330 -19.14 -6.52 -7.55
C PHE A 330 -17.68 -6.76 -7.94
N TRP A 331 -17.24 -6.07 -8.98
CA TRP A 331 -15.86 -6.05 -9.41
C TRP A 331 -15.30 -4.65 -9.27
N VAL A 332 -14.05 -4.57 -8.80
CA VAL A 332 -13.31 -3.33 -8.68
C VAL A 332 -11.94 -3.49 -9.30
N ARG A 333 -11.51 -2.44 -10.00
CA ARG A 333 -10.22 -2.34 -10.66
C ARG A 333 -9.53 -1.03 -10.26
N ASP A 334 -8.22 -1.07 -10.08
CA ASP A 334 -7.41 0.08 -9.72
C ASP A 334 -6.66 0.66 -10.94
N ASN A 335 -5.67 1.54 -10.70
CA ASN A 335 -4.88 2.23 -11.72
C ASN A 335 -3.41 1.77 -11.70
N ASN A 336 -3.18 0.46 -11.57
CA ASN A 336 -1.83 -0.06 -11.52
C ASN A 336 -1.10 0.15 -12.85
N ASP A 337 -1.80 0.00 -13.97
CA ASP A 337 -1.30 0.18 -15.34
C ASP A 337 -2.18 1.20 -16.08
N PRO A 338 -1.91 2.52 -15.94
CA PRO A 338 -2.77 3.56 -16.52
C PRO A 338 -2.85 3.54 -18.06
N SER A 339 -1.92 2.86 -18.73
CA SER A 339 -1.78 2.88 -20.20
C SER A 339 -2.08 1.52 -20.85
N GLY A 340 -2.20 0.46 -20.07
CA GLY A 340 -2.50 -0.88 -20.54
C GLY A 340 -3.73 -1.45 -19.84
N GLY A 341 -3.69 -2.74 -19.49
CA GLY A 341 -4.85 -3.46 -18.92
C GLY A 341 -4.48 -4.36 -17.75
N GLU A 342 -3.26 -4.26 -17.25
CA GLU A 342 -2.70 -5.09 -16.16
C GLU A 342 -2.98 -4.50 -14.78
N ASP A 343 -4.22 -4.09 -14.54
CA ASP A 343 -4.64 -3.57 -13.24
C ASP A 343 -4.84 -4.66 -12.18
N ASN A 344 -4.79 -4.27 -10.91
CA ASN A 344 -5.30 -5.13 -9.86
C ASN A 344 -6.82 -5.21 -10.00
N ILE A 345 -7.35 -6.42 -9.94
CA ILE A 345 -8.79 -6.68 -9.95
C ILE A 345 -9.13 -7.43 -8.67
N ALA A 346 -10.21 -7.01 -8.02
CA ALA A 346 -10.85 -7.75 -6.94
C ALA A 346 -12.34 -7.89 -7.22
N SER A 347 -12.91 -9.01 -6.81
CA SER A 347 -14.35 -9.23 -6.90
C SER A 347 -14.91 -9.76 -5.60
N ARG A 348 -16.21 -9.50 -5.40
CA ARG A 348 -16.94 -9.99 -4.25
C ARG A 348 -18.41 -10.13 -4.59
N THR A 349 -18.92 -11.33 -4.34
CA THR A 349 -20.34 -11.62 -4.44
C THR A 349 -21.03 -11.31 -3.12
N LEU A 350 -22.10 -10.50 -3.18
CA LEU A 350 -22.94 -10.15 -2.05
C LEU A 350 -24.40 -10.46 -2.40
N VAL A 351 -25.17 -10.88 -1.41
CA VAL A 351 -26.60 -11.13 -1.57
C VAL A 351 -27.38 -9.93 -1.07
N LEU A 352 -28.27 -9.39 -1.92
CA LEU A 352 -29.26 -8.39 -1.54
C LEU A 352 -30.61 -9.05 -1.34
N THR A 353 -31.13 -9.01 -0.12
CA THR A 353 -32.48 -9.50 0.18
C THR A 353 -33.48 -8.34 0.11
N ILE A 354 -34.42 -8.41 -0.83
CA ILE A 354 -35.60 -7.54 -0.86
C ILE A 354 -36.79 -8.33 -0.35
N ASN A 355 -37.30 -7.94 0.80
CA ASN A 355 -38.50 -8.53 1.37
C ASN A 355 -39.74 -8.05 0.60
N PRO A 356 -40.80 -8.87 0.52
CA PRO A 356 -42.08 -8.42 -0.03
C PRO A 356 -42.50 -7.13 0.66
N ALA A 357 -43.21 -6.29 -0.08
CA ALA A 357 -43.84 -5.10 0.47
C ALA A 357 -44.64 -5.61 1.66
N THR A 358 -44.29 -5.15 2.84
CA THR A 358 -45.15 -5.31 4.00
C THR A 358 -46.48 -4.72 3.53
N ALA A 359 -47.46 -5.58 3.27
CA ALA A 359 -48.76 -5.16 2.77
C ALA A 359 -49.38 -4.27 3.86
N GLY A 360 -49.13 -2.96 3.76
CA GLY A 360 -49.51 -2.02 4.80
C GLY A 360 -48.67 -0.75 4.86
N GLY A 361 -48.98 0.20 3.98
CA GLY A 361 -49.01 1.64 4.32
C GLY A 361 -47.77 2.45 3.99
N GLY A 362 -47.96 3.49 3.18
CA GLY A 362 -46.95 4.50 2.89
C GLY A 362 -46.37 5.16 4.15
N GLY A 363 -45.14 5.65 4.01
CA GLY A 363 -44.32 6.19 5.10
C GLY A 363 -45.05 7.20 5.97
N GLY A 364 -44.77 7.15 7.27
CA GLY A 364 -45.36 8.08 8.20
C GLY A 364 -44.67 7.94 9.53
N VAL A 365 -44.30 9.07 10.11
CA VAL A 365 -44.25 9.25 11.55
C VAL A 365 -45.34 8.38 12.16
N CYS A 366 -45.01 7.42 13.01
CA CYS A 366 -46.02 6.69 13.76
C CYS A 366 -46.84 7.71 14.52
N ALA A 367 -48.03 8.01 14.00
CA ALA A 367 -49.01 8.79 14.72
C ALA A 367 -49.57 7.88 15.80
N TYR A 368 -49.77 8.41 16.99
CA TYR A 368 -50.41 7.67 18.05
C TYR A 368 -51.75 7.11 17.56
N GLY A 369 -51.91 5.78 17.59
CA GLY A 369 -53.03 5.07 16.99
C GLY A 369 -52.66 4.16 15.81
N SER A 370 -51.52 4.38 15.14
CA SER A 370 -51.02 3.53 14.05
C SER A 370 -50.61 2.14 14.56
N PRO A 371 -50.88 1.03 13.85
CA PRO A 371 -50.42 -0.29 14.27
C PRO A 371 -48.88 -0.36 14.41
N ILE A 372 -48.38 -0.96 15.50
CA ILE A 372 -46.93 -1.09 15.77
C ILE A 372 -46.53 -2.56 15.72
N THR A 373 -45.43 -2.86 15.05
CA THR A 373 -44.86 -4.21 14.94
C THR A 373 -43.82 -4.44 16.02
N LEU A 374 -44.08 -5.40 16.91
CA LEU A 374 -43.14 -5.87 17.91
C LEU A 374 -42.35 -7.07 17.37
N VAL A 375 -41.03 -7.01 17.34
CA VAL A 375 -40.13 -8.08 16.86
C VAL A 375 -39.39 -8.72 18.04
N ASN A 376 -39.56 -10.02 18.25
CA ASN A 376 -38.88 -10.75 19.31
C ASN A 376 -37.44 -11.12 18.91
N ARG A 377 -36.46 -10.55 19.62
CA ARG A 377 -35.03 -10.91 19.51
C ARG A 377 -34.47 -11.52 20.81
N GLY A 378 -35.31 -11.81 21.80
CA GLY A 378 -34.94 -12.31 23.14
C GLY A 378 -34.99 -13.83 23.33
N GLY A 379 -34.90 -14.62 22.25
CA GLY A 379 -35.06 -16.07 22.27
C GLY A 379 -36.52 -16.54 22.12
N ASN A 380 -36.82 -17.79 22.49
CA ASN A 380 -38.18 -18.32 22.36
C ASN A 380 -39.11 -17.65 23.37
N ARG A 381 -40.12 -16.93 22.88
CA ARG A 381 -41.17 -16.31 23.68
C ARG A 381 -42.54 -16.61 23.07
N TYR A 382 -43.53 -16.58 23.94
CA TYR A 382 -44.91 -16.88 23.59
C TYR A 382 -45.80 -15.71 24.01
N LEU A 383 -46.91 -15.48 23.31
CA LEU A 383 -47.81 -14.39 23.63
C LEU A 383 -49.28 -14.79 23.64
N ARG A 384 -50.08 -13.94 24.30
CA ARG A 384 -51.52 -13.83 24.10
C ARG A 384 -51.86 -12.39 23.77
N VAL A 385 -52.63 -12.20 22.71
CA VAL A 385 -53.19 -10.89 22.33
C VAL A 385 -54.51 -10.69 23.09
N GLY A 386 -54.70 -9.48 23.60
CA GLY A 386 -55.90 -9.07 24.30
C GLY A 386 -56.41 -7.70 23.85
N ASN A 387 -57.60 -7.36 24.33
CA ASN A 387 -58.16 -6.00 24.23
C ASN A 387 -57.98 -5.26 25.55
N ILE A 388 -57.88 -3.94 25.46
CA ILE A 388 -57.87 -3.07 26.63
C ILE A 388 -59.32 -2.81 27.06
N TRP A 389 -59.66 -3.12 28.31
CA TRP A 389 -60.97 -2.81 28.90
C TRP A 389 -60.78 -2.25 30.30
N GLY A 390 -61.11 -0.96 30.50
CA GLY A 390 -60.94 -0.28 31.79
C GLY A 390 -59.49 -0.25 32.30
N GLY A 391 -58.49 -0.20 31.39
CA GLY A 391 -57.07 -0.22 31.74
C GLY A 391 -56.47 -1.62 31.93
N TRP A 392 -57.26 -2.67 31.75
CA TRP A 392 -56.81 -4.06 31.90
C TRP A 392 -56.67 -4.75 30.54
N CYS A 393 -55.63 -5.57 30.42
CA CYS A 393 -55.42 -6.40 29.26
C CYS A 393 -56.23 -7.71 29.36
N SER A 394 -57.37 -7.79 28.67
CA SER A 394 -58.23 -8.98 28.62
C SER A 394 -57.89 -9.83 27.39
N THR A 395 -57.35 -11.03 27.60
CA THR A 395 -56.91 -11.91 26.51
C THR A 395 -58.11 -12.51 25.78
N ILE A 396 -58.12 -12.42 24.45
CA ILE A 396 -59.24 -12.88 23.60
C ILE A 396 -59.04 -14.35 23.18
N PHE A 397 -57.78 -14.81 23.18
CA PHE A 397 -57.41 -16.17 22.80
C PHE A 397 -57.20 -17.07 24.02
N SER A 398 -57.64 -18.33 23.89
CA SER A 398 -57.41 -19.37 24.90
C SER A 398 -56.01 -20.00 24.81
N SER A 399 -55.37 -19.98 23.63
CA SER A 399 -54.08 -20.61 23.38
C SER A 399 -52.90 -19.63 23.36
N CYS A 400 -51.72 -20.14 23.75
CA CYS A 400 -50.44 -19.44 23.73
C CYS A 400 -49.80 -19.58 22.34
N ILE A 401 -49.24 -18.51 21.78
CA ILE A 401 -48.67 -18.52 20.43
C ILE A 401 -47.19 -18.15 20.50
N ALA A 402 -46.30 -18.98 19.95
CA ALA A 402 -44.89 -18.60 19.78
C ALA A 402 -44.80 -17.42 18.81
N PHE A 403 -44.08 -16.35 19.15
CA PHE A 403 -44.00 -15.18 18.28
C PHE A 403 -42.58 -14.78 17.93
N HIS A 404 -42.38 -14.54 16.64
CA HIS A 404 -41.19 -13.88 16.10
C HIS A 404 -41.48 -12.40 15.85
N SER A 405 -42.67 -12.07 15.36
CA SER A 405 -43.19 -10.70 15.30
C SER A 405 -44.71 -10.68 15.51
N VAL A 406 -45.24 -9.55 15.98
CA VAL A 406 -46.69 -9.34 16.17
C VAL A 406 -47.03 -7.86 15.99
N THR A 407 -48.13 -7.57 15.30
CA THR A 407 -48.61 -6.18 15.14
C THR A 407 -49.71 -5.88 16.16
N VAL A 408 -49.62 -4.71 16.81
CA VAL A 408 -50.51 -4.27 17.90
C VAL A 408 -51.18 -2.95 17.55
N THR A 409 -52.49 -2.87 17.73
CA THR A 409 -53.28 -1.64 17.55
C THR A 409 -53.56 -0.93 18.89
N SER A 410 -54.03 0.31 18.85
CA SER A 410 -54.22 1.16 20.05
C SER A 410 -55.20 0.63 21.10
N ASN A 411 -56.11 -0.28 20.73
CA ASN A 411 -57.04 -0.90 21.68
C ASN A 411 -56.62 -2.31 22.11
N GLN A 412 -55.39 -2.71 21.78
CA GLN A 412 -54.86 -4.03 22.06
C GLN A 412 -53.70 -4.00 23.05
N CYS A 413 -53.46 -5.16 23.63
CA CYS A 413 -52.37 -5.41 24.56
C CYS A 413 -51.80 -6.81 24.32
N LEU A 414 -50.56 -7.01 24.74
CA LEU A 414 -49.87 -8.27 24.67
C LEU A 414 -49.50 -8.74 26.06
N ARG A 415 -49.69 -10.03 26.32
CA ARG A 415 -49.06 -10.72 27.46
C ARG A 415 -47.97 -11.63 26.91
N VAL A 416 -46.73 -11.38 27.29
CA VAL A 416 -45.54 -12.14 26.86
C VAL A 416 -45.18 -13.14 27.95
N TYR A 417 -44.87 -14.37 27.54
CA TYR A 417 -44.57 -15.51 28.40
C TYR A 417 -43.25 -16.18 27.97
N GLN A 418 -42.54 -16.74 28.95
CA GLN A 418 -41.28 -17.45 28.71
C GLN A 418 -41.50 -18.90 28.25
N ASP A 419 -42.70 -19.45 28.46
CA ASP A 419 -43.03 -20.85 28.15
C ASP A 419 -44.29 -20.98 27.30
N SER A 420 -44.38 -22.10 26.57
CA SER A 420 -45.48 -22.41 25.66
C SER A 420 -46.81 -22.69 26.33
N SER A 421 -46.82 -22.91 27.65
CA SER A 421 -48.04 -23.16 28.43
C SER A 421 -48.72 -21.87 28.92
N CYS A 422 -48.11 -20.70 28.66
CA CYS A 422 -48.62 -19.39 29.09
C CYS A 422 -48.80 -19.28 30.62
N ARG A 423 -47.90 -19.90 31.39
CA ARG A 423 -47.94 -19.85 32.85
C ARG A 423 -46.93 -18.85 33.42
N SER A 424 -45.75 -18.74 32.82
CA SER A 424 -44.69 -17.83 33.27
C SER A 424 -44.81 -16.48 32.56
N LEU A 425 -45.70 -15.62 33.05
CA LEU A 425 -45.87 -14.27 32.54
C LEU A 425 -44.57 -13.47 32.75
N GLU A 426 -43.99 -12.98 31.67
CA GLU A 426 -42.79 -12.14 31.68
C GLU A 426 -43.16 -10.66 31.73
N ARG A 427 -44.03 -10.22 30.82
CA ARG A 427 -44.42 -8.81 30.71
C ARG A 427 -45.78 -8.62 30.07
N ILE A 428 -46.48 -7.57 30.48
CA ILE A 428 -47.66 -7.06 29.78
C ILE A 428 -47.22 -5.80 29.04
N LEU A 429 -47.48 -5.76 27.74
CA LEU A 429 -47.14 -4.64 26.86
C LEU A 429 -48.44 -4.04 26.35
N PHE A 430 -48.64 -2.75 26.63
CA PHE A 430 -49.71 -1.98 26.02
C PHE A 430 -49.19 -1.31 24.75
N TYR A 431 -50.11 -0.94 23.87
CA TYR A 431 -49.81 -0.15 22.69
C TYR A 431 -48.91 1.06 23.01
N ASP A 432 -49.25 1.82 24.04
CA ASP A 432 -48.51 3.02 24.45
C ASP A 432 -47.06 2.72 24.87
N ASN A 433 -46.80 1.53 25.41
CA ASN A 433 -45.43 1.12 25.74
C ASN A 433 -44.60 0.89 24.48
N LEU A 434 -45.20 0.29 23.45
CA LEU A 434 -44.56 0.07 22.16
C LEU A 434 -44.35 1.43 21.47
N TYR A 435 -45.39 2.26 21.42
CA TYR A 435 -45.33 3.59 20.83
C TYR A 435 -44.26 4.47 21.46
N SER A 436 -44.12 4.39 22.78
CA SER A 436 -43.10 5.17 23.50
C SER A 436 -41.68 4.61 23.31
N ALA A 437 -41.55 3.34 22.95
CA ALA A 437 -40.26 2.69 22.72
C ALA A 437 -39.75 2.89 21.29
N ASP A 438 -40.65 3.08 20.32
CA ASP A 438 -40.36 3.41 18.93
C ASP A 438 -39.86 4.87 18.81
N THR A 439 -38.57 5.07 19.05
CA THR A 439 -37.96 6.40 18.95
C THR A 439 -37.66 6.82 17.51
N SER A 440 -37.50 5.86 16.60
CA SER A 440 -37.20 6.04 15.18
C SER A 440 -38.45 6.43 14.38
N ARG A 441 -39.62 6.15 14.95
CA ARG A 441 -40.95 6.37 14.37
C ARG A 441 -41.15 5.58 13.08
N ASP A 442 -40.60 4.38 13.03
CA ASP A 442 -40.76 3.43 11.92
C ASP A 442 -41.84 2.37 12.18
N CYS A 443 -42.48 2.42 13.35
CA CYS A 443 -43.55 1.56 13.83
C CYS A 443 -43.05 0.14 14.06
N VAL A 444 -41.75 -0.02 14.31
CA VAL A 444 -41.11 -1.28 14.66
C VAL A 444 -40.44 -1.12 16.03
N VAL A 445 -40.67 -2.09 16.90
CA VAL A 445 -40.06 -2.13 18.23
C VAL A 445 -39.51 -3.52 18.46
N SER A 446 -38.25 -3.62 18.82
CA SER A 446 -37.61 -4.88 19.21
C SER A 446 -37.90 -5.23 20.67
N TYR A 447 -38.27 -6.49 20.95
CA TYR A 447 -38.35 -7.06 22.30
C TYR A 447 -37.13 -7.95 22.55
N VAL A 448 -36.20 -7.47 23.38
CA VAL A 448 -34.93 -8.12 23.67
C VAL A 448 -34.84 -8.43 25.15
N ASN A 449 -34.86 -9.72 25.51
CA ASN A 449 -34.66 -10.21 26.88
C ASN A 449 -35.48 -9.47 27.94
N GLY A 450 -36.79 -9.27 27.70
CA GLY A 450 -37.67 -8.58 28.63
C GLY A 450 -37.80 -7.07 28.43
N THR A 451 -36.93 -6.47 27.61
CA THR A 451 -36.86 -5.03 27.36
C THR A 451 -37.36 -4.65 25.98
N LEU A 452 -38.03 -3.50 25.86
CA LEU A 452 -38.36 -2.90 24.57
C LEU A 452 -37.18 -2.03 24.13
N GLN A 453 -36.84 -2.13 22.86
CA GLN A 453 -35.82 -1.35 22.18
C GLN A 453 -36.44 -0.91 20.85
N ASP A 454 -36.04 0.25 20.38
CA ASP A 454 -36.30 0.68 19.00
C ASP A 454 -35.54 -0.26 18.04
#